data_AF-A0A9E3Q4E4-F1
#
_entry.id   AF-A0A9E3Q4E4-F1
#
_cell.length_a   1.000
_cell.length_b   1.000
_cell.length_c   1.000
_cell.angle_alpha   90.00
_cell.angle_beta   90.00
_cell.angle_gamma   90.00
#
_symmetry.space_group_name_H-M   'P 1'
#
loop_
_entity.id
_entity.type
_entity.pdbx_description
1 polymer ?
#
loop_
_entity_poly.entity_id
_entity_poly.type
_entity_poly.pdbx_seq_one_letter_code
_entity_poly.pdbx_strand_id
1 'polypeptide(L)'
;MTEKDIKLLWGRAANLCSICRVELSQTQSPASGAFVIGEQAHIVGEKQDAPRGKSPLSAEERDGYHNRILLCPNHHTEIDKNQVEWPVERLHIRKSEHELWVRETLTSVADAKMKAQQLAVSSIIDYTVKACQLERWKTWASQMLTPDPALEREIPENCFKLRQRIAASIWPKEFDELMRATTCLGWLLQAACQKFLEHAQLEQTHFVSQRFYKSKGYCSDYDLRVQMYEDWLLECSRLIKRATCAANWFADVVRRDINPLFFTESGKFLVEEGPCERFRYYAIMPEFTTEEKARLPGTMTDPYA
;
A
#
# COMPACT_ATOMS: atom_id res chain seq x y z
N MET A 1 0.86 4.93 45.08
CA MET A 1 0.40 4.37 43.79
C MET A 1 1.54 3.57 43.17
N THR A 2 1.27 2.55 42.36
CA THR A 2 2.34 1.76 41.69
C THR A 2 2.87 2.45 40.42
N GLU A 3 4.08 2.11 39.98
CA GLU A 3 4.64 2.61 38.71
C GLU A 3 3.76 2.24 37.50
N LYS A 4 3.13 1.05 37.54
CA LYS A 4 2.18 0.60 36.53
C LYS A 4 0.98 1.55 36.44
N ASP A 5 0.41 1.93 37.58
CA ASP A 5 -0.74 2.82 37.65
C ASP A 5 -0.40 4.23 37.15
N ILE A 6 0.80 4.73 37.46
CA ILE A 6 1.32 6.00 36.91
C ILE A 6 1.36 5.93 35.39
N LYS A 7 1.96 4.87 34.81
CA LYS A 7 2.04 4.70 33.35
C LYS A 7 0.65 4.62 32.70
N LEU A 8 -0.29 3.92 33.34
CA LEU A 8 -1.67 3.83 32.85
C LEU A 8 -2.37 5.19 32.88
N LEU A 9 -2.26 5.94 33.99
CA LEU A 9 -2.88 7.25 34.14
C LEU A 9 -2.37 8.25 33.10
N TRP A 10 -1.05 8.42 33.03
CA TRP A 10 -0.43 9.38 32.13
C TRP A 10 -0.57 8.98 30.66
N GLY A 11 -0.42 7.69 30.35
CA GLY A 11 -0.54 7.18 28.99
C GLY A 11 -1.96 7.31 28.44
N ARG A 12 -2.99 6.99 29.24
CA ARG A 12 -4.39 7.07 28.81
C ARG A 12 -4.95 8.49 28.77
N ALA A 13 -4.41 9.39 29.60
CA ALA A 13 -4.75 10.81 29.55
C ALA A 13 -3.93 11.60 28.51
N ALA A 14 -2.96 10.95 27.85
CA ALA A 14 -2.08 11.52 26.83
C ALA A 14 -1.38 12.83 27.25
N ASN A 15 -0.92 12.93 28.50
CA ASN A 15 -0.28 14.15 29.04
C ASN A 15 -1.19 15.40 29.00
N LEU A 16 -2.51 15.23 28.95
CA LEU A 16 -3.48 16.31 28.93
C LEU A 16 -4.36 16.29 30.17
N CYS A 17 -4.76 17.48 30.63
CA CYS A 17 -5.76 17.61 31.69
C CYS A 17 -7.09 16.95 31.26
N SER A 18 -7.64 16.10 32.12
CA SER A 18 -8.88 15.37 31.83
C SER A 18 -10.15 16.25 31.78
N ILE A 19 -10.02 17.56 32.06
CA ILE A 19 -11.12 18.53 32.01
C ILE A 19 -10.90 19.53 30.86
N CYS A 20 -9.79 20.26 30.85
CA CYS A 20 -9.55 21.31 29.84
C CYS A 20 -8.58 20.93 28.72
N ARG A 21 -8.01 19.73 28.76
CA ARG A 21 -7.07 19.21 27.76
C ARG A 21 -5.81 20.05 27.55
N VAL A 22 -5.46 20.92 28.49
CA VAL A 22 -4.15 21.62 28.48
C VAL A 22 -3.03 20.61 28.69
N GLU A 23 -1.89 20.84 28.04
CA GLU A 23 -0.68 20.03 28.21
C GLU A 23 -0.14 20.12 29.65
N LEU A 24 0.31 18.99 30.18
CA LEU A 24 0.72 18.82 31.57
C LEU A 24 2.22 18.62 31.76
N SER A 25 3.00 18.86 30.70
CA SER A 25 4.44 19.01 30.75
C SER A 25 4.87 20.24 29.99
N GLN A 26 6.03 20.80 30.33
CA GLN A 26 6.60 21.94 29.61
C GLN A 26 8.11 21.76 29.45
N THR A 27 8.65 22.41 28.42
CA THR A 27 10.09 22.52 28.19
C THR A 27 10.49 23.98 28.41
N GLN A 28 11.37 24.23 29.38
CA GLN A 28 11.79 25.60 29.71
C GLN A 28 12.78 26.16 28.67
N SER A 29 13.66 25.31 28.14
CA SER A 29 14.52 25.57 26.98
C SER A 29 15.05 24.24 26.43
N PRO A 30 15.62 24.17 25.21
CA PRO A 30 16.27 22.95 24.71
C PRO A 30 17.42 22.43 25.60
N ALA A 31 18.01 23.30 26.43
CA ALA A 31 19.13 22.98 27.32
C ALA A 31 18.70 22.62 28.76
N SER A 32 17.46 22.93 29.15
CA SER A 32 16.91 22.63 30.48
C SER A 32 15.72 21.70 30.32
N GLY A 33 15.91 20.43 30.72
CA GLY A 33 15.01 19.31 30.45
C GLY A 33 13.52 19.55 30.77
N ALA A 34 12.67 18.67 30.25
CA ALA A 34 11.22 18.75 30.45
C ALA A 34 10.82 18.57 31.93
N PHE A 35 9.81 19.30 32.38
CA PHE A 35 9.23 19.18 33.71
C PHE A 35 7.72 18.98 33.64
N VAL A 36 7.19 18.34 34.69
CA VAL A 36 5.78 17.96 34.78
C VAL A 36 5.04 18.98 35.66
N ILE A 37 3.89 19.46 35.18
CA ILE A 37 2.99 20.36 35.92
C ILE A 37 1.65 19.71 36.25
N GLY A 38 1.36 18.54 35.69
CA GLY A 38 0.13 17.80 35.96
C GLY A 38 0.12 17.10 37.31
N GLU A 39 -1.07 16.95 37.86
CA GLU A 39 -1.32 16.38 39.18
C GLU A 39 -2.21 15.13 39.08
N GLN A 40 -1.85 14.11 39.87
CA GLN A 40 -2.52 12.82 39.91
C GLN A 40 -3.60 12.84 40.99
N ALA A 41 -4.68 13.59 40.73
CA ALA A 41 -5.71 13.88 41.70
C ALA A 41 -6.48 12.62 42.12
N HIS A 42 -6.82 12.54 43.41
CA HIS A 42 -7.72 11.52 43.92
C HIS A 42 -9.17 11.86 43.54
N ILE A 43 -9.92 10.87 43.02
CA ILE A 43 -11.37 10.99 42.81
C ILE A 43 -12.07 10.91 44.18
N VAL A 44 -11.80 9.84 44.94
CA VAL A 44 -12.11 9.71 46.37
C VAL A 44 -10.85 10.02 47.16
N GLY A 45 -10.89 11.04 48.03
CA GLY A 45 -9.72 11.50 48.80
C GLY A 45 -9.02 10.40 49.59
N GLU A 46 -7.72 10.59 49.86
CA GLU A 46 -6.87 9.58 50.51
C GLU A 46 -7.30 9.23 51.94
N LYS A 47 -7.85 10.22 52.65
CA LYS A 47 -8.25 10.13 54.07
C LYS A 47 -9.73 10.44 54.23
N GLN A 48 -10.28 10.14 55.41
CA GLN A 48 -11.71 10.32 55.69
C GLN A 48 -12.14 11.80 55.74
N ASP A 49 -11.23 12.69 56.13
CA ASP A 49 -11.39 14.15 56.21
C ASP A 49 -11.00 14.87 54.90
N ALA A 50 -10.45 14.15 53.92
CA ALA A 50 -10.11 14.69 52.61
C ALA A 50 -11.36 14.91 51.72
N PRO A 51 -11.26 15.70 50.64
CA PRO A 51 -12.34 15.86 49.68
C PRO A 51 -12.90 14.53 49.18
N ARG A 52 -14.22 14.34 49.27
CA ARG A 52 -14.90 13.08 48.93
C ARG A 52 -14.36 11.85 49.68
N GLY A 53 -13.74 12.03 50.86
CA GLY A 53 -13.03 10.99 51.60
C GLY A 53 -13.91 9.96 52.31
N LYS A 54 -15.21 10.23 52.48
CA LYS A 54 -16.18 9.31 53.08
C LYS A 54 -16.59 8.24 52.07
N SER A 55 -15.89 7.11 52.07
CA SER A 55 -16.04 6.05 51.08
C SER A 55 -15.62 4.69 51.66
N PRO A 56 -16.27 3.58 51.25
CA PRO A 56 -15.90 2.23 51.68
C PRO A 56 -14.59 1.71 51.05
N LEU A 57 -13.97 2.47 50.12
CA LEU A 57 -12.73 2.05 49.45
C LEU A 57 -11.59 1.80 50.45
N SER A 58 -10.87 0.70 50.24
CA SER A 58 -9.64 0.35 50.96
C SER A 58 -8.52 1.35 50.65
N ALA A 59 -7.42 1.30 51.43
CA ALA A 59 -6.25 2.12 51.16
C ALA A 59 -5.64 1.82 49.78
N GLU A 60 -5.59 0.54 49.39
CA GLU A 60 -5.09 0.08 48.10
C GLU A 60 -5.98 0.57 46.94
N GLU A 61 -7.30 0.53 47.11
CA GLU A 61 -8.26 1.01 46.10
C GLU A 61 -8.18 2.53 45.94
N ARG A 62 -7.98 3.26 47.05
CA ARG A 62 -7.80 4.72 47.03
C ARG A 62 -6.54 5.15 46.27
N ASP A 63 -5.49 4.34 46.34
CA ASP A 63 -4.19 4.66 45.75
C ASP A 63 -3.97 4.03 44.35
N GLY A 64 -4.97 3.31 43.84
CA GLY A 64 -4.93 2.66 42.52
C GLY A 64 -5.32 3.58 41.36
N TYR A 65 -4.96 3.17 40.14
CA TYR A 65 -5.27 3.92 38.91
C TYR A 65 -6.76 4.28 38.79
N HIS A 66 -7.67 3.38 39.15
CA HIS A 66 -9.12 3.61 38.99
C HIS A 66 -9.63 4.81 39.79
N ASN A 67 -9.02 5.13 40.94
CA ASN A 67 -9.38 6.26 41.79
C ASN A 67 -8.59 7.54 41.49
N ARG A 68 -7.85 7.61 40.38
CA ARG A 68 -7.05 8.78 39.98
C ARG A 68 -7.55 9.42 38.72
N ILE A 69 -7.48 10.74 38.63
CA ILE A 69 -7.72 11.52 37.41
C ILE A 69 -6.55 12.48 37.19
N LEU A 70 -6.09 12.63 35.95
CA LEU A 70 -4.95 13.50 35.63
C LEU A 70 -5.45 14.91 35.33
N LEU A 71 -5.01 15.91 36.08
CA LEU A 71 -5.50 17.29 36.01
C LEU A 71 -4.37 18.32 35.98
N CYS A 72 -4.66 19.53 35.51
CA CYS A 72 -3.79 20.68 35.76
C CYS A 72 -4.06 21.25 37.17
N PRO A 73 -3.13 22.04 37.74
CA PRO A 73 -3.26 22.56 39.10
C PRO A 73 -4.53 23.38 39.35
N ASN A 74 -5.00 24.11 38.33
CA ASN A 74 -6.23 24.89 38.40
C ASN A 74 -7.46 23.98 38.61
N HIS A 75 -7.61 22.94 37.78
CA HIS A 75 -8.75 22.03 37.89
C HIS A 75 -8.65 21.11 39.09
N HIS A 76 -7.44 20.70 39.50
CA HIS A 76 -7.29 19.94 40.74
C HIS A 76 -7.77 20.76 41.96
N THR A 77 -7.35 22.03 42.05
CA THR A 77 -7.82 22.95 43.09
C THR A 77 -9.33 23.17 43.02
N GLU A 78 -9.89 23.31 41.82
CA GLU A 78 -11.33 23.51 41.60
C GLU A 78 -12.15 22.33 42.14
N ILE A 79 -11.80 21.10 41.76
CA ILE A 79 -12.57 19.92 42.15
C ILE A 79 -12.54 19.70 43.66
N ASP A 80 -11.43 20.01 44.33
CA ASP A 80 -11.29 19.83 45.78
C ASP A 80 -12.06 20.87 46.59
N LYS A 81 -12.11 22.11 46.08
CA LYS A 81 -12.85 23.20 46.73
C LYS A 81 -14.36 23.18 46.43
N ASN A 82 -14.79 22.50 45.36
CA ASN A 82 -16.20 22.47 44.94
C ASN A 82 -16.72 21.03 44.80
N GLN A 83 -16.77 20.30 45.93
CA GLN A 83 -17.21 18.90 45.97
C GLN A 83 -18.68 18.70 45.58
N VAL A 84 -19.51 19.75 45.72
CA VAL A 84 -20.94 19.70 45.35
C VAL A 84 -21.08 19.62 43.84
N GLU A 85 -20.35 20.45 43.08
CA GLU A 85 -20.35 20.39 41.62
C GLU A 85 -19.54 19.23 41.06
N TRP A 86 -18.52 18.79 41.82
CA TRP A 86 -17.61 17.71 41.44
C TRP A 86 -17.73 16.50 42.37
N PRO A 87 -18.87 15.77 42.35
CA PRO A 87 -19.02 14.52 43.06
C PRO A 87 -18.22 13.40 42.38
N VAL A 88 -18.04 12.28 43.09
CA VAL A 88 -17.23 11.12 42.67
C VAL A 88 -17.65 10.62 41.28
N GLU A 89 -18.95 10.53 41.05
CA GLU A 89 -19.55 10.02 39.81
C GLU A 89 -19.17 10.90 38.61
N ARG A 90 -19.22 12.22 38.78
CA ARG A 90 -18.86 13.19 37.72
C ARG A 90 -17.38 13.10 37.36
N LEU A 91 -16.51 12.91 38.35
CA LEU A 91 -15.07 12.77 38.11
C LEU A 91 -14.75 11.46 37.36
N HIS A 92 -15.42 10.36 37.70
CA HIS A 92 -15.30 9.12 36.92
C HIS A 92 -15.78 9.30 35.49
N ILE A 93 -16.92 9.97 35.28
CA ILE A 93 -17.42 10.28 33.93
C ILE A 93 -16.39 11.10 33.15
N ARG A 94 -15.85 12.20 33.71
CA ARG A 94 -14.84 13.02 33.02
C ARG A 94 -13.59 12.25 32.67
N LYS A 95 -13.09 11.41 33.59
CA LYS A 95 -11.96 10.53 33.30
C LYS A 95 -12.27 9.63 32.11
N SER A 96 -13.40 8.92 32.13
CA SER A 96 -13.78 7.98 31.07
C SER A 96 -14.00 8.68 29.73
N GLU A 97 -14.66 9.85 29.72
CA GLU A 97 -14.85 10.67 28.52
C GLU A 97 -13.51 11.11 27.91
N HIS A 98 -12.58 11.57 28.74
CA HIS A 98 -11.26 12.02 28.29
C HIS A 98 -10.43 10.86 27.72
N GLU A 99 -10.33 9.74 28.45
CA GLU A 99 -9.56 8.58 27.99
C GLU A 99 -10.17 7.94 26.73
N LEU A 100 -11.50 7.94 26.60
CA LEU A 100 -12.19 7.54 25.37
C LEU A 100 -11.81 8.47 24.21
N TRP A 101 -11.92 9.78 24.40
CA TRP A 101 -11.57 10.78 23.38
C TRP A 101 -10.11 10.68 22.94
N VAL A 102 -9.16 10.48 23.87
CA VAL A 102 -7.74 10.25 23.56
C VAL A 102 -7.59 9.03 22.65
N ARG A 103 -8.20 7.90 23.03
CA ARG A 103 -8.13 6.65 22.26
C ARG A 103 -8.68 6.85 20.84
N GLU A 104 -9.86 7.42 20.70
CA GLU A 104 -10.51 7.65 19.40
C GLU A 104 -9.71 8.61 18.52
N THR A 105 -9.18 9.68 19.10
CA THR A 105 -8.37 10.67 18.36
C THR A 105 -7.11 10.03 17.81
N LEU A 106 -6.37 9.26 18.62
CA LEU A 106 -5.14 8.60 18.19
C LEU A 106 -5.40 7.51 17.12
N THR A 107 -6.51 6.76 17.23
CA THR A 107 -6.88 5.76 16.21
C THR A 107 -7.31 6.42 14.89
N SER A 108 -8.08 7.51 14.94
CA SER A 108 -8.59 8.20 13.74
C SER A 108 -7.48 8.80 12.85
N VAL A 109 -6.38 9.27 13.43
CA VAL A 109 -5.26 9.87 12.68
C VAL A 109 -4.47 8.79 11.93
N ALA A 110 -4.26 7.62 12.56
CA ALA A 110 -3.63 6.48 11.90
C ALA A 110 -4.47 6.01 10.68
N ASP A 111 -5.79 5.94 10.84
CA ASP A 111 -6.72 5.60 9.76
C ASP A 111 -6.73 6.64 8.64
N ALA A 112 -6.66 7.94 8.97
CA ALA A 112 -6.61 9.00 7.96
C ALA A 112 -5.33 8.94 7.12
N LYS A 113 -4.18 8.70 7.76
CA LYS A 113 -2.90 8.51 7.06
C LYS A 113 -2.95 7.30 6.13
N MET A 114 -3.40 6.15 6.62
CA MET A 114 -3.51 4.92 5.82
C MET A 114 -4.47 5.11 4.64
N LYS A 115 -5.63 5.75 4.86
CA LYS A 115 -6.58 6.07 3.79
C LYS A 115 -5.97 6.99 2.73
N ALA A 116 -5.22 8.02 3.13
CA ALA A 116 -4.52 8.89 2.18
C ALA A 116 -3.47 8.13 1.36
N GLN A 117 -2.71 7.22 2.00
CA GLN A 117 -1.75 6.35 1.32
C GLN A 117 -2.46 5.41 0.32
N GLN A 118 -3.59 4.80 0.71
CA GLN A 118 -4.42 3.95 -0.17
C GLN A 118 -4.98 4.73 -1.37
N LEU A 119 -5.45 5.96 -1.19
CA LEU A 119 -5.92 6.82 -2.28
C LEU A 119 -4.80 7.12 -3.28
N ALA A 120 -3.59 7.43 -2.79
CA ALA A 120 -2.44 7.71 -3.64
C ALA A 120 -2.07 6.50 -4.53
N VAL A 121 -2.03 5.29 -3.97
CA VAL A 121 -1.73 4.07 -4.75
C VAL A 121 -2.89 3.64 -5.65
N SER A 122 -4.14 3.91 -5.27
CA SER A 122 -5.32 3.63 -6.11
C SER A 122 -5.26 4.37 -7.44
N SER A 123 -4.81 5.64 -7.43
CA SER A 123 -4.58 6.39 -8.68
C SER A 123 -3.55 5.71 -9.61
N ILE A 124 -2.52 5.08 -9.05
CA ILE A 124 -1.49 4.38 -9.83
C ILE A 124 -2.05 3.07 -10.37
N ILE A 125 -2.85 2.36 -9.58
CA ILE A 125 -3.55 1.14 -9.98
C ILE A 125 -4.47 1.43 -11.17
N ASP A 126 -5.33 2.44 -11.07
CA ASP A 126 -6.27 2.83 -12.14
C ASP A 126 -5.53 3.21 -13.42
N TYR A 127 -4.42 3.94 -13.29
CA TYR A 127 -3.57 4.28 -14.42
C TYR A 127 -2.96 3.04 -15.07
N THR A 128 -2.45 2.11 -14.25
CA THR A 128 -1.84 0.85 -14.71
C THR A 128 -2.87 -0.01 -15.46
N VAL A 129 -4.08 -0.14 -14.92
CA VAL A 129 -5.19 -0.87 -15.56
C VAL A 129 -5.46 -0.33 -16.96
N LYS A 130 -5.56 1.00 -17.09
CA LYS A 130 -5.84 1.68 -18.36
C LYS A 130 -4.68 1.57 -19.34
N ALA A 131 -3.45 1.87 -18.89
CA ALA A 131 -2.27 1.87 -19.74
C ALA A 131 -1.95 0.46 -20.29
N CYS A 132 -2.13 -0.58 -19.48
CA CYS A 132 -1.93 -1.97 -19.88
C CYS A 132 -3.16 -2.58 -20.58
N GLN A 133 -4.27 -1.85 -20.69
CA GLN A 133 -5.56 -2.36 -21.15
C GLN A 133 -5.93 -3.72 -20.53
N LEU A 134 -5.86 -3.83 -19.19
CA LEU A 134 -6.00 -5.13 -18.50
C LEU A 134 -7.35 -5.83 -18.77
N GLU A 135 -8.41 -5.06 -19.01
CA GLU A 135 -9.73 -5.59 -19.40
C GLU A 135 -9.70 -6.38 -20.72
N ARG A 136 -8.77 -6.01 -21.61
CA ARG A 136 -8.58 -6.63 -22.93
C ARG A 136 -7.31 -7.47 -22.99
N TRP A 137 -6.69 -7.77 -21.84
CA TRP A 137 -5.38 -8.43 -21.77
C TRP A 137 -5.33 -9.70 -22.62
N LYS A 138 -6.28 -10.61 -22.40
CA LYS A 138 -6.36 -11.87 -23.16
C LYS A 138 -6.41 -11.62 -24.66
N THR A 139 -7.13 -10.60 -25.11
CA THR A 139 -7.27 -10.31 -26.54
C THR A 139 -5.96 -9.84 -27.15
N TRP A 140 -5.39 -8.75 -26.65
CA TRP A 140 -4.23 -8.13 -27.32
C TRP A 140 -2.92 -8.88 -27.00
N ALA A 141 -2.75 -9.41 -25.79
CA ALA A 141 -1.51 -10.11 -25.43
C ALA A 141 -1.40 -11.49 -26.13
N SER A 142 -2.52 -12.14 -26.44
CA SER A 142 -2.52 -13.39 -27.21
C SER A 142 -2.19 -13.16 -28.69
N GLN A 143 -2.49 -11.99 -29.26
CA GLN A 143 -2.11 -11.67 -30.65
C GLN A 143 -0.59 -11.68 -30.82
N MET A 144 0.16 -11.25 -29.80
CA MET A 144 1.62 -11.30 -29.76
C MET A 144 2.20 -12.72 -29.69
N LEU A 145 1.38 -13.74 -29.43
CA LEU A 145 1.76 -15.15 -29.37
C LEU A 145 1.36 -15.95 -30.61
N THR A 146 0.79 -15.29 -31.62
CA THR A 146 0.44 -15.94 -32.88
C THR A 146 1.66 -16.03 -33.82
N PRO A 147 1.62 -16.88 -34.87
CA PRO A 147 2.68 -16.96 -35.88
C PRO A 147 2.86 -15.66 -36.70
N ASP A 148 1.83 -14.83 -36.75
CA ASP A 148 1.82 -13.51 -37.39
C ASP A 148 1.44 -12.45 -36.34
N PRO A 149 2.35 -12.17 -35.40
CA PRO A 149 2.01 -11.35 -34.25
C PRO A 149 1.72 -9.90 -34.65
N ALA A 150 0.77 -9.33 -33.92
CA ALA A 150 0.33 -7.96 -34.08
C ALA A 150 0.20 -7.27 -32.72
N LEU A 151 0.42 -5.96 -32.71
CA LEU A 151 0.32 -5.10 -31.54
C LEU A 151 -0.44 -3.83 -31.89
N GLU A 152 -1.47 -3.50 -31.11
CA GLU A 152 -2.21 -2.24 -31.26
C GLU A 152 -1.27 -1.03 -31.12
N ARG A 153 -1.42 -0.04 -32.00
CA ARG A 153 -0.51 1.12 -32.10
C ARG A 153 -0.30 1.87 -30.77
N GLU A 154 -1.32 1.91 -29.92
CA GLU A 154 -1.32 2.67 -28.68
C GLU A 154 -0.52 1.98 -27.56
N ILE A 155 -0.36 0.65 -27.61
CA ILE A 155 0.22 -0.14 -26.51
C ILE A 155 1.66 0.29 -26.20
N PRO A 156 2.59 0.40 -27.18
CA PRO A 156 3.96 0.82 -26.88
C PRO A 156 4.06 2.19 -26.20
N GLU A 157 3.27 3.16 -26.66
CA GLU A 157 3.25 4.51 -26.09
C GLU A 157 2.68 4.49 -24.66
N ASN A 158 1.63 3.71 -24.42
CA ASN A 158 1.03 3.55 -23.10
C ASN A 158 2.00 2.87 -22.11
N CYS A 159 2.72 1.83 -22.55
CA CYS A 159 3.74 1.16 -21.73
C CYS A 159 4.88 2.11 -21.35
N PHE A 160 5.32 2.97 -22.29
CA PHE A 160 6.32 3.98 -22.03
C PHE A 160 5.85 5.02 -21.00
N LYS A 161 4.63 5.55 -21.17
CA LYS A 161 4.03 6.51 -20.21
C LYS A 161 3.80 5.88 -18.83
N LEU A 162 3.42 4.61 -18.77
CA LEU A 162 3.31 3.84 -17.54
C LEU A 162 4.65 3.77 -16.78
N ARG A 163 5.72 3.42 -17.47
CA ARG A 163 7.09 3.44 -16.92
C ARG A 163 7.44 4.79 -16.32
N GLN A 164 7.17 5.89 -17.03
CA GLN A 164 7.42 7.24 -16.53
C GLN A 164 6.59 7.56 -15.28
N ARG A 165 5.30 7.19 -15.29
CA ARG A 165 4.40 7.39 -14.15
C ARG A 165 4.85 6.62 -12.91
N ILE A 166 5.23 5.35 -13.07
CA ILE A 166 5.73 4.50 -11.97
C ILE A 166 7.00 5.11 -11.36
N ALA A 167 7.96 5.51 -12.22
CA ALA A 167 9.23 6.07 -11.77
C ALA A 167 9.06 7.41 -11.04
N ALA A 168 8.10 8.24 -11.44
CA ALA A 168 7.80 9.51 -10.81
C ALA A 168 6.85 9.41 -9.59
N SER A 169 6.34 8.21 -9.27
CA SER A 169 5.38 8.02 -8.18
C SER A 169 6.05 7.90 -6.83
N ILE A 170 5.43 8.50 -5.81
CA ILE A 170 5.85 8.35 -4.41
C ILE A 170 5.13 7.12 -3.84
N TRP A 171 5.90 6.08 -3.53
CA TRP A 171 5.39 4.83 -3.00
C TRP A 171 5.48 4.81 -1.46
N PRO A 172 4.36 4.67 -0.73
CA PRO A 172 4.42 4.45 0.71
C PRO A 172 5.10 3.10 1.02
N LYS A 173 5.87 3.05 2.10
CA LYS A 173 6.65 1.84 2.49
C LYS A 173 5.75 0.63 2.71
N GLU A 174 4.52 0.87 3.14
CA GLU A 174 3.50 -0.15 3.39
C GLU A 174 3.07 -0.88 2.09
N PHE A 175 3.32 -0.28 0.92
CA PHE A 175 2.96 -0.82 -0.39
C PHE A 175 4.19 -1.20 -1.25
N ASP A 176 5.29 -1.60 -0.62
CA ASP A 176 6.53 -1.96 -1.32
C ASP A 176 6.32 -3.11 -2.33
N GLU A 177 5.55 -4.15 -1.98
CA GLU A 177 5.27 -5.24 -2.93
C GLU A 177 4.47 -4.76 -4.14
N LEU A 178 3.50 -3.86 -3.94
CA LEU A 178 2.73 -3.26 -5.04
C LEU A 178 3.64 -2.45 -5.96
N MET A 179 4.55 -1.64 -5.40
CA MET A 179 5.56 -0.93 -6.17
C MET A 179 6.39 -1.89 -7.01
N ARG A 180 6.92 -2.97 -6.41
CA ARG A 180 7.75 -3.95 -7.12
C ARG A 180 6.98 -4.66 -8.23
N ALA A 181 5.75 -5.11 -7.96
CA ALA A 181 4.91 -5.78 -8.94
C ALA A 181 4.55 -4.86 -10.11
N THR A 182 4.15 -3.62 -9.82
CA THR A 182 3.81 -2.60 -10.83
C THR A 182 5.04 -2.24 -11.68
N THR A 183 6.19 -2.06 -11.04
CA THR A 183 7.47 -1.78 -11.72
C THR A 183 7.88 -2.93 -12.64
N CYS A 184 7.77 -4.17 -12.16
CA CYS A 184 8.09 -5.36 -12.94
C CYS A 184 7.17 -5.48 -14.16
N LEU A 185 5.87 -5.23 -14.00
CA LEU A 185 4.90 -5.22 -15.09
C LEU A 185 5.26 -4.16 -16.14
N GLY A 186 5.46 -2.91 -15.72
CA GLY A 186 5.81 -1.82 -16.63
C GLY A 186 7.12 -2.08 -17.40
N TRP A 187 8.11 -2.67 -16.74
CA TRP A 187 9.38 -3.01 -17.38
C TRP A 187 9.23 -4.14 -18.40
N LEU A 188 8.57 -5.25 -18.04
CA LEU A 188 8.40 -6.39 -18.94
C LEU A 188 7.53 -6.05 -20.15
N LEU A 189 6.51 -5.23 -19.97
CA LEU A 189 5.70 -4.72 -21.07
C LEU A 189 6.51 -3.84 -22.01
N GLN A 190 7.32 -2.92 -21.47
CA GLN A 190 8.18 -2.07 -22.29
C GLN A 190 9.19 -2.93 -23.08
N ALA A 191 9.82 -3.90 -22.43
CA ALA A 191 10.76 -4.82 -23.07
C ALA A 191 10.08 -5.63 -24.18
N ALA A 192 8.88 -6.17 -23.93
CA ALA A 192 8.09 -6.90 -24.93
C ALA A 192 7.75 -6.02 -26.14
N CYS A 193 7.30 -4.78 -25.90
CA CYS A 193 6.97 -3.83 -26.96
C CYS A 193 8.21 -3.46 -27.78
N GLN A 194 9.32 -3.11 -27.12
CA GLN A 194 10.57 -2.75 -27.80
C GLN A 194 11.10 -3.90 -28.64
N LYS A 195 11.14 -5.12 -28.08
CA LYS A 195 11.61 -6.30 -28.80
C LYS A 195 10.76 -6.56 -30.04
N PHE A 196 9.44 -6.45 -29.93
CA PHE A 196 8.55 -6.63 -31.07
C PHE A 196 8.76 -5.55 -32.15
N LEU A 197 8.95 -4.30 -31.75
CA LEU A 197 9.15 -3.19 -32.69
C LEU A 197 10.46 -3.26 -33.49
N GLU A 198 11.46 -4.07 -33.09
CA GLU A 198 12.71 -4.29 -33.85
C GLU A 198 12.46 -4.82 -35.27
N HIS A 199 11.43 -5.66 -35.44
CA HIS A 199 11.08 -6.31 -36.71
C HIS A 199 9.58 -6.20 -37.03
N ALA A 200 8.95 -5.09 -36.64
CA ALA A 200 7.55 -4.81 -36.96
C ALA A 200 7.40 -3.55 -37.83
N GLN A 201 6.34 -3.50 -38.62
CA GLN A 201 5.92 -2.31 -39.36
C GLN A 201 4.53 -1.87 -38.98
N LEU A 202 4.30 -0.56 -39.02
CA LEU A 202 2.97 0.00 -38.82
C LEU A 202 2.12 -0.20 -40.07
N GLU A 203 1.03 -0.95 -39.92
CA GLU A 203 -0.03 -1.11 -40.91
C GLU A 203 -1.36 -0.61 -40.32
N GLN A 204 -1.85 0.51 -40.86
CA GLN A 204 -3.09 1.16 -40.43
C GLN A 204 -3.10 1.47 -38.91
N THR A 205 -3.63 0.56 -38.11
CA THR A 205 -3.87 0.69 -36.67
C THR A 205 -3.01 -0.25 -35.83
N HIS A 206 -2.22 -1.14 -36.44
CA HIS A 206 -1.42 -2.15 -35.75
C HIS A 206 0.02 -2.19 -36.25
N PHE A 207 0.95 -2.48 -35.35
CA PHE A 207 2.26 -2.97 -35.72
C PHE A 207 2.15 -4.47 -36.02
N VAL A 208 2.64 -4.90 -37.18
CA VAL A 208 2.62 -6.31 -37.60
C VAL A 208 4.03 -6.81 -37.87
N SER A 209 4.27 -8.09 -37.63
CA SER A 209 5.57 -8.72 -37.86
C SER A 209 6.02 -8.62 -39.32
N GLN A 210 7.23 -8.13 -39.55
CA GLN A 210 7.88 -8.17 -40.85
C GLN A 210 8.63 -9.49 -41.03
N ARG A 211 8.17 -10.32 -41.97
CA ARG A 211 8.90 -11.54 -42.39
C ARG A 211 10.10 -11.16 -43.27
N PHE A 212 11.15 -10.62 -42.67
CA PHE A 212 12.33 -10.09 -43.38
C PHE A 212 13.11 -11.16 -44.17
N TYR A 213 12.93 -12.45 -43.87
CA TYR A 213 13.46 -13.54 -44.70
C TYR A 213 12.73 -13.68 -46.06
N LYS A 214 11.57 -13.04 -46.25
CA LYS A 214 10.82 -13.00 -47.52
C LYS A 214 11.10 -11.75 -48.36
N SER A 215 12.01 -10.86 -47.94
CA SER A 215 12.25 -9.60 -48.64
C SER A 215 13.09 -9.79 -49.93
N LYS A 216 12.56 -9.29 -51.06
CA LYS A 216 13.09 -9.20 -52.45
C LYS A 216 14.37 -10.00 -52.80
N GLY A 217 14.16 -11.10 -53.54
CA GLY A 217 15.18 -11.76 -54.37
C GLY A 217 15.73 -13.06 -53.80
N TYR A 218 16.56 -13.75 -54.59
CA TYR A 218 17.34 -14.89 -54.12
C TYR A 218 18.37 -14.42 -53.09
N CYS A 219 18.32 -14.99 -51.90
CA CYS A 219 19.19 -14.67 -50.76
C CYS A 219 20.01 -15.92 -50.41
N SER A 220 21.34 -15.86 -50.47
CA SER A 220 22.21 -16.98 -50.10
C SER A 220 22.17 -17.33 -48.60
N ASP A 221 21.63 -16.43 -47.78
CA ASP A 221 21.50 -16.48 -46.32
C ASP A 221 20.04 -16.70 -45.86
N TYR A 222 19.18 -17.27 -46.71
CA TYR A 222 17.75 -17.49 -46.41
C TYR A 222 17.52 -18.24 -45.09
N ASP A 223 18.17 -19.39 -44.90
CA ASP A 223 17.99 -20.23 -43.70
C ASP A 223 18.42 -19.49 -42.42
N LEU A 224 19.51 -18.71 -42.49
CA LEU A 224 19.96 -17.89 -41.37
C LEU A 224 18.91 -16.82 -41.00
N ARG A 225 18.29 -16.17 -41.99
CA ARG A 225 17.23 -15.18 -41.75
C ARG A 225 15.96 -15.80 -41.18
N VAL A 226 15.62 -17.02 -41.59
CA VAL A 226 14.51 -17.77 -40.99
C VAL A 226 14.80 -18.03 -39.51
N GLN A 227 16.00 -18.53 -39.18
CA GLN A 227 16.40 -18.77 -37.80
C GLN A 227 16.37 -17.48 -36.96
N MET A 228 16.91 -16.37 -37.47
CA MET A 228 16.87 -15.07 -36.78
C MET A 228 15.42 -14.61 -36.50
N TYR A 229 14.49 -14.88 -37.41
CA TYR A 229 13.09 -14.54 -37.25
C TYR A 229 12.41 -15.42 -36.19
N GLU A 230 12.70 -16.73 -36.18
CA GLU A 230 12.20 -17.66 -35.17
C GLU A 230 12.73 -17.33 -33.77
N ASP A 231 14.02 -17.02 -33.64
CA ASP A 231 14.63 -16.58 -32.39
C ASP A 231 14.00 -15.29 -31.86
N TRP A 232 13.73 -14.34 -32.77
CA TRP A 232 13.03 -13.10 -32.43
C TRP A 232 11.58 -13.35 -31.94
N LEU A 233 10.83 -14.22 -32.62
CA LEU A 233 9.48 -14.61 -32.21
C LEU A 233 9.48 -15.29 -30.83
N LEU A 234 10.44 -16.19 -30.60
CA LEU A 234 10.58 -16.88 -29.32
C LEU A 234 10.84 -15.89 -28.18
N GLU A 235 11.70 -14.90 -28.41
CA GLU A 235 12.00 -13.86 -27.42
C GLU A 235 10.81 -12.94 -27.16
N CYS A 236 10.06 -12.54 -28.19
CA CYS A 236 8.80 -11.80 -28.03
C CYS A 236 7.79 -12.59 -27.19
N SER A 237 7.60 -13.88 -27.51
CA SER A 237 6.72 -14.80 -26.78
C SER A 237 7.13 -14.95 -25.32
N ARG A 238 8.44 -15.09 -25.06
CA ARG A 238 8.99 -15.15 -23.70
C ARG A 238 8.68 -13.88 -22.91
N LEU A 239 8.91 -12.70 -23.49
CA LEU A 239 8.70 -11.42 -22.81
C LEU A 239 7.22 -11.17 -22.48
N ILE A 240 6.29 -11.44 -23.40
CA ILE A 240 4.86 -11.23 -23.14
C ILE A 240 4.30 -12.24 -22.12
N LYS A 241 4.79 -13.49 -22.12
CA LYS A 241 4.46 -14.47 -21.07
C LYS A 241 4.95 -14.01 -19.70
N ARG A 242 6.18 -13.48 -19.62
CA ARG A 242 6.70 -12.89 -18.37
C ARG A 242 5.92 -11.65 -17.94
N ALA A 243 5.54 -10.78 -18.88
CA ALA A 243 4.68 -9.63 -18.60
C ALA A 243 3.31 -10.08 -18.03
N THR A 244 2.79 -11.21 -18.52
CA THR A 244 1.56 -11.82 -17.99
C THR A 244 1.75 -12.34 -16.56
N CYS A 245 2.91 -12.95 -16.22
CA CYS A 245 3.24 -13.26 -14.83
C CYS A 245 3.20 -12.01 -13.93
N ALA A 246 3.77 -10.90 -14.41
CA ALA A 246 3.79 -9.64 -13.67
C ALA A 246 2.41 -9.02 -13.53
N ALA A 247 1.55 -9.12 -14.55
CA ALA A 247 0.16 -8.66 -14.48
C ALA A 247 -0.63 -9.45 -13.42
N ASN A 248 -0.43 -10.77 -13.37
CA ASN A 248 -1.03 -11.63 -12.34
C ASN A 248 -0.50 -11.30 -10.94
N TRP A 249 0.81 -11.08 -10.78
CA TRP A 249 1.38 -10.67 -9.50
C TRP A 249 0.83 -9.31 -9.04
N PHE A 250 0.76 -8.32 -9.94
CA PHE A 250 0.16 -7.03 -9.67
C PHE A 250 -1.30 -7.16 -9.20
N ALA A 251 -2.13 -7.92 -9.93
CA ALA A 251 -3.52 -8.13 -9.55
C ALA A 251 -3.68 -8.85 -8.20
N ASP A 252 -2.83 -9.82 -7.89
CA ASP A 252 -2.87 -10.51 -6.59
C ASP A 252 -2.59 -9.56 -5.43
N VAL A 253 -1.60 -8.69 -5.56
CA VAL A 253 -1.27 -7.69 -4.54
C VAL A 253 -2.41 -6.68 -4.38
N VAL A 254 -2.99 -6.21 -5.49
CA VAL A 254 -4.15 -5.29 -5.44
C VAL A 254 -5.35 -5.94 -4.75
N ARG A 255 -5.65 -7.21 -5.06
CA ARG A 255 -6.75 -7.94 -4.38
C ARG A 255 -6.52 -8.10 -2.89
N ARG A 256 -5.28 -8.42 -2.51
CA ARG A 256 -4.92 -8.69 -1.12
C ARG A 256 -4.96 -7.42 -0.27
N ASP A 257 -4.39 -6.32 -0.76
CA ASP A 257 -4.06 -5.16 0.09
C ASP A 257 -4.98 -3.95 -0.13
N ILE A 258 -5.70 -3.88 -1.26
CA ILE A 258 -6.43 -2.67 -1.67
C ILE A 258 -7.92 -2.96 -1.95
N ASN A 259 -8.21 -3.84 -2.91
CA ASN A 259 -9.56 -4.09 -3.38
C ASN A 259 -9.77 -5.59 -3.68
N PRO A 260 -10.36 -6.36 -2.76
CA PRO A 260 -10.65 -7.79 -2.94
C PRO A 260 -11.54 -8.12 -4.15
N LEU A 261 -12.25 -7.14 -4.71
CA LEU A 261 -13.10 -7.28 -5.89
C LEU A 261 -12.37 -7.02 -7.21
N PHE A 262 -11.07 -6.70 -7.17
CA PHE A 262 -10.28 -6.36 -8.36
C PHE A 262 -10.22 -7.54 -9.35
N PHE A 263 -10.89 -7.38 -10.50
CA PHE A 263 -11.00 -8.41 -11.55
C PHE A 263 -11.51 -9.77 -11.02
N THR A 264 -12.40 -9.79 -10.02
CA THR A 264 -12.89 -11.05 -9.44
C THR A 264 -13.71 -11.89 -10.42
N GLU A 265 -14.46 -11.26 -11.33
CA GLU A 265 -15.21 -11.97 -12.38
C GLU A 265 -14.30 -12.60 -13.44
N SER A 266 -13.27 -11.86 -13.88
CA SER A 266 -12.33 -12.34 -14.90
C SER A 266 -11.25 -13.26 -14.33
N GLY A 267 -10.94 -13.14 -13.04
CA GLY A 267 -9.90 -13.92 -12.36
C GLY A 267 -8.49 -13.53 -12.80
N LYS A 268 -7.66 -14.54 -13.07
CA LYS A 268 -6.26 -14.36 -13.52
C LYS A 268 -6.21 -13.98 -15.00
N PHE A 269 -5.20 -13.20 -15.37
CA PHE A 269 -4.93 -12.86 -16.75
C PHE A 269 -4.34 -14.08 -17.49
N LEU A 270 -4.97 -14.42 -18.59
CA LEU A 270 -4.61 -15.55 -19.46
C LEU A 270 -4.11 -15.03 -20.80
N VAL A 271 -3.24 -15.81 -21.43
CA VAL A 271 -2.85 -15.65 -22.84
C VAL A 271 -3.07 -16.95 -23.59
N GLU A 272 -3.41 -16.88 -24.86
CA GLU A 272 -3.59 -18.02 -25.74
C GLU A 272 -2.41 -18.10 -26.71
N GLU A 273 -1.78 -19.28 -26.78
CA GLU A 273 -0.70 -19.57 -27.72
C GLU A 273 -1.21 -20.55 -28.78
N GLY A 274 -0.87 -20.26 -30.04
CA GLY A 274 -1.20 -21.11 -31.18
C GLY A 274 -1.40 -20.34 -32.47
N PRO A 275 -1.70 -21.04 -33.58
CA PRO A 275 -1.89 -22.48 -33.66
C PRO A 275 -0.58 -23.28 -33.53
N CYS A 276 -0.55 -24.26 -32.63
CA CYS A 276 0.51 -25.27 -32.56
C CYS A 276 0.24 -26.41 -33.55
N GLU A 277 1.05 -27.48 -33.51
CA GLU A 277 0.80 -28.69 -34.32
C GLU A 277 -0.68 -29.13 -34.25
N ARG A 278 -1.26 -29.42 -35.42
CA ARG A 278 -2.68 -29.77 -35.61
C ARG A 278 -3.69 -28.63 -35.30
N PHE A 279 -3.29 -27.36 -35.46
CA PHE A 279 -4.16 -26.18 -35.33
C PHE A 279 -4.82 -26.01 -33.96
N ARG A 280 -4.13 -26.46 -32.89
CA ARG A 280 -4.63 -26.32 -31.51
C ARG A 280 -4.15 -25.02 -30.88
N TYR A 281 -4.98 -24.46 -30.01
CA TYR A 281 -4.68 -23.32 -29.16
C TYR A 281 -4.66 -23.77 -27.69
N TYR A 282 -3.74 -23.22 -26.90
CA TYR A 282 -3.63 -23.50 -25.48
C TYR A 282 -3.73 -22.20 -24.69
N ALA A 283 -4.62 -22.17 -23.70
CA ALA A 283 -4.65 -21.10 -22.71
C ALA A 283 -3.54 -21.33 -21.68
N ILE A 284 -2.74 -20.30 -21.44
CA ILE A 284 -1.63 -20.31 -20.51
C ILE A 284 -1.91 -19.27 -19.42
N MET A 285 -1.71 -19.69 -18.17
CA MET A 285 -1.78 -18.84 -16.99
C MET A 285 -0.40 -18.79 -16.34
N PRO A 286 0.53 -17.96 -16.86
CA PRO A 286 1.88 -17.94 -16.35
C PRO A 286 1.92 -17.12 -15.05
N GLU A 287 2.67 -17.60 -14.06
CA GLU A 287 2.86 -16.96 -12.76
C GLU A 287 4.34 -16.98 -12.37
N PHE A 288 4.77 -15.98 -11.60
CA PHE A 288 6.08 -16.02 -10.95
C PHE A 288 6.05 -16.91 -9.71
N THR A 289 7.12 -17.66 -9.48
CA THR A 289 7.33 -18.34 -8.20
C THR A 289 7.57 -17.34 -7.08
N THR A 290 7.44 -17.79 -5.84
CA THR A 290 7.73 -16.96 -4.65
C THR A 290 9.17 -16.46 -4.65
N GLU A 291 10.11 -17.30 -5.07
CA GLU A 291 11.53 -16.95 -5.17
C GLU A 291 11.80 -15.88 -6.23
N GLU A 292 11.09 -15.94 -7.36
CA GLU A 292 11.17 -14.92 -8.40
C GLU A 292 10.63 -13.57 -7.91
N LYS A 293 9.44 -13.56 -7.28
CA LYS A 293 8.82 -12.35 -6.71
C LYS A 293 9.71 -11.65 -5.66
N ALA A 294 10.51 -12.43 -4.91
CA ALA A 294 11.44 -11.90 -3.92
C ALA A 294 12.66 -11.19 -4.54
N ARG A 295 13.05 -11.58 -5.77
CA ARG A 295 14.23 -11.03 -6.46
C ARG A 295 13.89 -9.89 -7.42
N LEU A 296 12.64 -9.80 -7.87
CA LEU A 296 12.16 -8.77 -8.77
C LEU A 296 11.78 -7.48 -8.02
N PRO A 297 12.06 -6.29 -8.60
CA PRO A 297 12.67 -6.04 -9.92
C PRO A 297 14.21 -6.02 -9.90
N GLY A 298 14.88 -6.32 -8.79
CA GLY A 298 16.34 -6.15 -8.63
C GLY A 298 17.23 -6.95 -9.58
N THR A 299 16.72 -8.02 -10.20
CA THR A 299 17.44 -8.79 -11.24
C THR A 299 17.19 -8.30 -12.66
N MET A 300 16.39 -7.24 -12.85
CA MET A 300 16.09 -6.67 -14.15
C MET A 300 17.16 -5.64 -14.50
N THR A 301 18.02 -5.95 -15.47
CA THR A 301 19.05 -5.02 -15.97
C THR A 301 18.41 -4.03 -16.94
N ASP A 302 18.45 -2.72 -16.64
CA ASP A 302 18.05 -1.70 -17.60
C ASP A 302 18.99 -1.74 -18.82
N PRO A 303 18.50 -1.96 -20.06
CA PRO A 303 19.34 -1.87 -21.25
C PRO A 303 19.85 -0.43 -21.52
N TYR A 304 19.41 0.56 -20.75
CA TYR A 304 19.80 1.97 -20.85
C TYR A 304 20.40 2.56 -19.55
N ALA A 305 20.81 1.74 -18.58
CA ALA A 305 21.62 2.18 -17.43
C ALA A 305 23.13 2.05 -17.69
#